data_AF-A0A2N4YRM2-F1
#
_entry.id   AF-A0A2N4YRM2-F1
#
_cell.length_a   1.000
_cell.length_b   1.000
_cell.length_c   1.000
_cell.angle_alpha   90.00
_cell.angle_beta   90.00
_cell.angle_gamma   90.00
#
_symmetry.space_group_name_H-M   'P 1'
#
loop_
_entity.id
_entity.type
_entity.pdbx_description
1 polymer ?
#
loop_
_entity_poly.entity_id
_entity_poly.type
_entity_poly.pdbx_seq_one_letter_code
_entity_poly.pdbx_strand_id
1 'polypeptide(L)'
;FGDGQVNATINGLSLPGETFAPLQKQWRIGVRPAFPAQTVNSGAVLQPGESWQAPAAQSQGFAPQTLQGQLLLSGKPPLNLARYIRELKAYPYGCLEQTASGLFPSLYTSAAQLKALGISGDSDEKRRAAIDVGISRLLQMQLENGGFALWDKEGPEEYWLTAYAMDFLVRAGEQGYSVPVNAINKGNERLLRYLQEPGLMTVRYSDDAQASRFAAQAYAALVLARQQKAPLGALREIWSRHDQARSGLPLLQLGIALKTMGDAPRGDEAMKLAVATPRQDENGWLGDYGSPLRDDALKLALLEENKLLPEVQNTLLSTLSEEAYGQRWLSTQETNALFLA
;
A
#
# COMPACT_ATOMS: atom_id res chain seq x y z
N PHE A 1 -8.64 -1.75 -19.87
CA PHE A 1 -9.98 -2.01 -20.42
C PHE A 1 -10.27 -0.99 -21.51
N GLY A 2 -11.11 -1.32 -22.47
CA GLY A 2 -11.53 -0.38 -23.52
C GLY A 2 -13.04 -0.20 -23.52
N ASP A 3 -13.52 0.73 -24.33
CA ASP A 3 -14.94 0.97 -24.54
C ASP A 3 -15.32 0.66 -25.98
N GLY A 4 -16.45 -0.03 -26.15
CA GLY A 4 -17.16 -0.17 -27.41
C GLY A 4 -18.36 0.77 -27.43
N GLN A 5 -18.72 1.30 -28.60
CA GLN A 5 -19.89 2.16 -28.77
C GLN A 5 -20.71 1.70 -29.97
N VAL A 6 -22.01 1.53 -29.75
CA VAL A 6 -23.01 1.26 -30.79
C VAL A 6 -23.88 2.48 -30.94
N ASN A 7 -24.00 2.99 -32.17
CA ASN A 7 -24.81 4.15 -32.50
C ASN A 7 -25.97 3.71 -33.40
N ALA A 8 -27.19 4.18 -33.12
CA ALA A 8 -28.33 4.05 -34.02
C ALA A 8 -28.94 5.42 -34.31
N THR A 9 -29.27 5.63 -35.58
CA THR A 9 -30.02 6.80 -36.06
C THR A 9 -31.31 6.30 -36.70
N ILE A 10 -32.44 6.68 -36.13
CA ILE A 10 -33.77 6.29 -36.58
C ILE A 10 -34.37 7.48 -37.32
N ASN A 11 -34.63 7.29 -38.61
CA ASN A 11 -35.24 8.27 -39.50
C ASN A 11 -36.72 7.91 -39.77
N GLY A 12 -37.50 8.86 -40.29
CA GLY A 12 -38.85 8.58 -40.80
C GLY A 12 -39.95 8.49 -39.75
N LEU A 13 -39.75 9.07 -38.57
CA LEU A 13 -40.83 9.28 -37.59
C LEU A 13 -41.82 10.31 -38.14
N SER A 14 -43.02 9.85 -38.47
CA SER A 14 -44.12 10.68 -38.99
C SER A 14 -45.29 10.63 -38.01
N LEU A 15 -45.58 11.75 -37.35
CA LEU A 15 -46.82 11.96 -36.60
C LEU A 15 -47.63 13.09 -37.26
N PRO A 16 -48.97 13.05 -37.22
CA PRO A 16 -49.79 14.08 -37.85
C PRO A 16 -49.48 15.47 -37.28
N GLY A 17 -49.08 16.40 -38.14
CA GLY A 17 -48.82 17.80 -37.77
C GLY A 17 -47.43 18.08 -37.18
N GLU A 18 -46.55 17.09 -37.05
CA GLU A 18 -45.22 17.25 -36.45
C GLU A 18 -44.10 16.77 -37.37
N THR A 19 -42.99 17.51 -37.39
CA THR A 19 -41.77 17.14 -38.12
C THR A 19 -40.70 16.80 -37.10
N PHE A 20 -40.19 15.56 -37.11
CA PHE A 20 -39.15 15.13 -36.18
C PHE A 20 -37.78 15.13 -36.83
N ALA A 21 -36.81 15.64 -36.08
CA ALA A 21 -35.41 15.34 -36.36
C ALA A 21 -35.15 13.83 -36.18
N PRO A 22 -34.16 13.25 -36.89
CA PRO A 22 -33.72 11.88 -36.68
C PRO A 22 -33.47 11.57 -35.19
N LEU A 23 -34.08 10.51 -34.69
CA LEU A 23 -33.84 10.06 -33.32
C LEU A 23 -32.48 9.39 -33.25
N GLN A 24 -31.58 9.93 -32.44
CA GLN A 24 -30.25 9.37 -32.24
C GLN A 24 -30.14 8.69 -30.88
N LYS A 25 -29.64 7.45 -30.87
CA LYS A 25 -29.35 6.69 -29.65
C LYS A 25 -27.91 6.18 -29.69
N GLN A 26 -27.28 6.17 -28.53
CA GLN A 26 -25.92 5.69 -28.34
C GLN A 26 -25.89 4.76 -27.14
N TRP A 27 -25.24 3.60 -27.28
CA TRP A 27 -25.03 2.63 -26.20
C TRP A 27 -23.54 2.35 -26.09
N ARG A 28 -23.00 2.46 -24.87
CA ARG A 28 -21.61 2.11 -24.57
C ARG A 28 -21.54 0.77 -23.85
N ILE A 29 -20.53 -0.01 -24.18
CA ILE A 29 -20.26 -1.31 -23.58
C ILE A 29 -18.79 -1.43 -23.20
N GLY A 30 -18.51 -1.88 -21.98
CA GLY A 30 -17.15 -2.15 -21.54
C GLY A 30 -16.58 -3.38 -22.26
N VAL A 31 -15.35 -3.26 -22.77
CA VAL A 31 -14.62 -4.33 -23.44
C VAL A 31 -13.43 -4.75 -22.58
N ARG A 32 -13.38 -6.06 -22.26
CA ARG A 32 -12.27 -6.67 -21.52
C ARG A 32 -11.75 -7.91 -22.26
N PRO A 33 -10.43 -8.12 -22.35
CA PRO A 33 -9.86 -9.38 -22.85
C PRO A 33 -10.31 -10.57 -22.00
N ALA A 34 -10.38 -11.76 -22.63
CA ALA A 34 -10.76 -13.01 -21.95
C ALA A 34 -9.62 -13.61 -21.10
N PHE A 35 -8.42 -13.02 -21.15
CA PHE A 35 -7.23 -13.46 -20.44
C PHE A 35 -6.61 -12.29 -19.67
N PRO A 36 -5.94 -12.57 -18.52
CA PRO A 36 -5.25 -11.54 -17.76
C PRO A 36 -4.07 -10.97 -18.55
N ALA A 37 -3.70 -9.73 -18.22
CA ALA A 37 -2.46 -9.15 -18.73
C ALA A 37 -1.26 -9.96 -18.23
N GLN A 38 -0.25 -10.12 -19.09
CA GLN A 38 1.04 -10.68 -18.71
C GLN A 38 2.08 -9.57 -18.65
N THR A 39 3.05 -9.72 -17.75
CA THR A 39 4.18 -8.80 -17.59
C THR A 39 5.47 -9.60 -17.68
N VAL A 40 6.48 -9.00 -18.30
CA VAL A 40 7.85 -9.52 -18.32
C VAL A 40 8.75 -8.41 -17.80
N ASN A 41 9.56 -8.73 -16.79
CA ASN A 41 10.48 -7.79 -16.17
C ASN A 41 11.91 -8.30 -16.37
N SER A 42 12.84 -7.38 -16.59
CA SER A 42 14.28 -7.65 -16.61
C SER A 42 15.05 -6.44 -16.12
N GLY A 43 16.15 -6.69 -15.43
CA GLY A 43 17.13 -5.67 -15.07
C GLY A 43 18.53 -6.23 -15.25
N ALA A 44 19.49 -5.33 -15.41
CA ALA A 44 20.90 -5.65 -15.39
C ALA A 44 21.67 -4.43 -14.85
N VAL A 45 22.72 -4.69 -14.08
CA VAL A 45 23.72 -3.68 -13.73
C VAL A 45 24.80 -3.72 -14.81
N LEU A 46 25.11 -2.58 -15.41
CA LEU A 46 26.12 -2.48 -16.47
C LEU A 46 27.35 -1.74 -15.97
N GLN A 47 28.50 -2.39 -16.10
CA GLN A 47 29.81 -1.74 -15.93
C GLN A 47 30.14 -0.85 -17.13
N PRO A 48 31.05 0.12 -16.98
CA PRO A 48 31.46 0.98 -18.10
C PRO A 48 31.94 0.15 -19.31
N GLY A 49 31.30 0.37 -20.47
CA GLY A 49 31.63 -0.33 -21.72
C GLY A 49 30.81 -1.61 -21.98
N GLU A 50 30.00 -2.07 -21.02
CA GLU A 50 29.07 -3.18 -21.23
C GLU A 50 27.83 -2.73 -22.01
N SER A 51 27.21 -3.68 -22.71
CA SER A 51 25.97 -3.47 -23.45
C SER A 51 24.92 -4.48 -23.01
N TRP A 52 23.68 -4.01 -22.84
CA TRP A 52 22.53 -4.86 -22.59
C TRP A 52 21.60 -4.89 -23.80
N GLN A 53 21.03 -6.07 -24.07
CA GLN A 53 19.99 -6.24 -25.07
C GLN A 53 18.78 -6.92 -24.43
N ALA A 54 17.59 -6.42 -24.74
CA ALA A 54 16.34 -7.03 -24.32
C ALA A 54 16.24 -8.47 -24.89
N PRO A 55 16.05 -9.50 -24.05
CA PRO A 55 15.85 -10.86 -24.53
C PRO A 55 14.68 -10.94 -25.52
N ALA A 56 14.85 -11.64 -26.63
CA ALA A 56 13.81 -11.78 -27.66
C ALA A 56 12.49 -12.37 -27.12
N ALA A 57 12.55 -13.17 -26.05
CA ALA A 57 11.38 -13.73 -25.38
C ALA A 57 10.48 -12.67 -24.72
N GLN A 58 10.94 -11.44 -24.50
CA GLN A 58 10.16 -10.40 -23.81
C GLN A 58 8.95 -9.90 -24.58
N SER A 59 8.96 -10.01 -25.91
CA SER A 59 7.85 -9.60 -26.78
C SER A 59 7.10 -10.78 -27.41
N GLN A 60 7.58 -12.02 -27.20
CA GLN A 60 6.92 -13.21 -27.72
C GLN A 60 5.62 -13.50 -26.97
N GLY A 61 4.57 -13.88 -27.70
CA GLY A 61 3.26 -14.21 -27.12
C GLY A 61 2.38 -13.01 -26.79
N PHE A 62 2.84 -11.78 -27.03
CA PHE A 62 2.04 -10.57 -26.84
C PHE A 62 1.38 -10.10 -28.14
N ALA A 63 0.13 -9.66 -28.05
CA ALA A 63 -0.51 -8.96 -29.16
C ALA A 63 0.15 -7.57 -29.33
N PRO A 64 0.67 -7.23 -30.53
CA PRO A 64 1.40 -5.96 -30.73
C PRO A 64 0.59 -4.71 -30.37
N GLN A 65 -0.73 -4.76 -30.53
CA GLN A 65 -1.64 -3.64 -30.24
C GLN A 65 -1.76 -3.34 -28.74
N THR A 66 -1.43 -4.30 -27.88
CA THR A 66 -1.52 -4.16 -26.42
C THR A 66 -0.16 -4.07 -25.73
N LEU A 67 0.93 -4.34 -26.47
CA LEU A 67 2.28 -4.34 -25.92
C LEU A 67 2.75 -2.91 -25.63
N GLN A 68 3.11 -2.67 -24.38
CA GLN A 68 3.69 -1.42 -23.91
C GLN A 68 4.91 -1.73 -23.04
N GLY A 69 5.93 -0.87 -23.10
CA GLY A 69 7.18 -1.06 -22.37
C GLY A 69 7.62 0.22 -21.65
N GLN A 70 8.40 0.04 -20.59
CA GLN A 70 9.10 1.12 -19.89
C GLN A 70 10.53 0.68 -19.64
N LEU A 71 11.49 1.58 -19.92
CA LEU A 71 12.90 1.39 -19.63
C LEU A 71 13.33 2.44 -18.61
N LEU A 72 13.90 1.99 -17.49
CA LEU A 72 14.42 2.85 -16.44
C LEU A 72 15.95 2.74 -16.43
N LEU A 73 16.62 3.89 -16.51
CA LEU A 73 18.08 4.01 -16.45
C LEU A 73 18.44 4.84 -15.22
N SER A 74 19.41 4.37 -14.43
CA SER A 74 19.87 5.05 -13.22
C SER A 74 21.34 4.76 -12.96
N GLY A 75 22.04 5.72 -12.36
CA GLY A 75 23.39 5.51 -11.82
C GLY A 75 23.42 4.90 -10.42
N LYS A 76 22.25 4.60 -9.84
CA LYS A 76 22.06 3.96 -8.53
C LYS A 76 20.96 2.89 -8.62
N PRO A 77 20.93 1.89 -7.72
CA PRO A 77 19.88 0.86 -7.69
C PRO A 77 18.48 1.50 -7.73
N PRO A 78 17.69 1.30 -8.82
CA PRO A 78 16.38 1.95 -8.95
C PRO A 78 15.24 1.11 -8.37
N LEU A 79 14.15 1.78 -8.01
CA LEU A 79 12.82 1.20 -7.84
C LEU A 79 11.88 1.74 -8.92
N ASN A 80 11.11 0.86 -9.57
CA ASN A 80 10.24 1.26 -10.67
C ASN A 80 8.87 1.77 -10.17
N LEU A 81 8.85 3.00 -9.64
CA LEU A 81 7.63 3.63 -9.12
C LEU A 81 6.47 3.63 -10.14
N ALA A 82 6.77 3.78 -11.43
CA ALA A 82 5.76 3.79 -12.48
C ALA A 82 5.07 2.43 -12.67
N ARG A 83 5.74 1.31 -12.36
CA ARG A 83 5.11 -0.01 -12.28
C ARG A 83 4.13 -0.05 -11.11
N TYR A 84 4.58 0.34 -9.92
CA TYR A 84 3.80 0.17 -8.69
C TYR A 84 2.53 1.03 -8.68
N ILE A 85 2.63 2.28 -9.15
CA ILE A 85 1.47 3.17 -9.31
C ILE A 85 0.44 2.57 -10.28
N ARG A 86 0.88 1.96 -11.39
CA ARG A 86 -0.02 1.35 -12.37
C ARG A 86 -0.68 0.09 -11.82
N GLU A 87 0.05 -0.75 -11.10
CA GLU A 87 -0.47 -1.96 -10.46
C GLU A 87 -1.54 -1.61 -9.41
N LEU A 88 -1.28 -0.63 -8.54
CA LEU A 88 -2.23 -0.17 -7.53
C LEU A 88 -3.47 0.48 -8.15
N LYS A 89 -3.30 1.29 -9.21
CA LYS A 89 -4.43 1.91 -9.94
C LYS A 89 -5.30 0.87 -10.67
N ALA A 90 -4.70 -0.22 -11.15
CA ALA A 90 -5.40 -1.24 -11.92
C ALA A 90 -6.21 -2.22 -11.05
N TYR A 91 -6.01 -2.20 -9.73
CA TYR A 91 -6.58 -3.19 -8.84
C TYR A 91 -8.10 -3.02 -8.69
N PRO A 92 -8.93 -4.02 -9.07
CA PRO A 92 -10.38 -3.82 -9.23
C PRO A 92 -11.20 -4.14 -7.96
N TYR A 93 -10.59 -4.72 -6.93
CA TYR A 93 -11.29 -5.17 -5.72
C TYR A 93 -11.13 -4.14 -4.60
N GLY A 94 -12.14 -4.06 -3.73
CA GLY A 94 -12.28 -3.01 -2.73
C GLY A 94 -12.35 -3.52 -1.29
N CYS A 95 -11.51 -4.49 -0.92
CA CYS A 95 -11.29 -4.81 0.49
C CYS A 95 -10.56 -3.63 1.18
N LEU A 96 -10.54 -3.61 2.51
CA LEU A 96 -9.91 -2.57 3.31
C LEU A 96 -8.45 -2.35 2.93
N GLU A 97 -7.66 -3.42 2.91
CA GLU A 97 -6.23 -3.41 2.59
C GLU A 97 -5.99 -2.82 1.19
N GLN A 98 -6.69 -3.35 0.19
CA GLN A 98 -6.55 -2.96 -1.21
C GLN A 98 -6.97 -1.51 -1.44
N THR A 99 -8.02 -1.07 -0.74
CA THR A 99 -8.51 0.30 -0.81
C THR A 99 -7.46 1.26 -0.24
N ALA A 100 -6.92 0.99 0.95
CA ALA A 100 -5.88 1.83 1.55
C ALA A 100 -4.60 1.84 0.68
N SER A 101 -4.11 0.67 0.27
CA SER A 101 -2.93 0.52 -0.62
C SER A 101 -3.10 1.27 -1.94
N GLY A 102 -4.28 1.21 -2.56
CA GLY A 102 -4.57 1.95 -3.80
C GLY A 102 -4.60 3.47 -3.65
N LEU A 103 -4.86 3.97 -2.43
CA LEU A 103 -4.98 5.40 -2.15
C LEU A 103 -3.64 6.06 -1.82
N PHE A 104 -2.66 5.33 -1.27
CA PHE A 104 -1.34 5.86 -0.93
C PHE A 104 -0.61 6.55 -2.09
N PRO A 105 -0.57 5.99 -3.32
CA PRO A 105 0.00 6.70 -4.47
C PRO A 105 -0.69 8.03 -4.75
N SER A 106 -2.02 8.04 -4.66
CA SER A 106 -2.78 9.25 -4.88
C SER A 106 -2.52 10.28 -3.78
N LEU A 107 -2.20 9.84 -2.55
CA LEU A 107 -1.91 10.73 -1.43
C LEU A 107 -0.59 11.49 -1.61
N TYR A 108 0.45 10.83 -2.15
CA TYR A 108 1.81 11.37 -2.22
C TYR A 108 2.29 11.81 -3.62
N THR A 109 1.47 11.60 -4.66
CA THR A 109 1.81 12.05 -6.03
C THR A 109 0.98 13.24 -6.49
N SER A 110 1.56 14.03 -7.41
CA SER A 110 0.88 15.11 -8.15
C SER A 110 0.76 14.81 -9.63
N ALA A 111 -0.12 15.52 -10.34
CA ALA A 111 -0.23 15.40 -11.80
C ALA A 111 1.10 15.67 -12.53
N ALA A 112 1.91 16.60 -12.01
CA ALA A 112 3.23 16.89 -12.55
C ALA A 112 4.22 15.73 -12.38
N GLN A 113 4.24 15.08 -11.21
CA GLN A 113 5.09 13.91 -10.94
C GLN A 113 4.66 12.71 -11.78
N LEU A 114 3.35 12.43 -11.88
CA LEU A 114 2.83 11.36 -12.73
C LEU A 114 3.23 11.57 -14.19
N LYS A 115 3.12 12.81 -14.69
CA LYS A 115 3.55 13.16 -16.04
C LYS A 115 5.05 12.96 -16.24
N ALA A 116 5.88 13.35 -15.26
CA ALA A 116 7.33 13.13 -15.31
C ALA A 116 7.71 11.64 -15.34
N LEU A 117 6.90 10.78 -14.71
CA LEU A 117 7.04 9.32 -14.74
C LEU A 117 6.42 8.67 -16.00
N GLY A 118 5.89 9.47 -16.95
CA GLY A 118 5.23 8.95 -18.14
C GLY A 118 3.88 8.27 -17.87
N ILE A 119 3.26 8.57 -16.74
CA ILE A 119 1.95 8.01 -16.33
C ILE A 119 0.86 9.03 -16.67
N SER A 120 -0.07 8.66 -17.53
CA SER A 120 -1.29 9.44 -17.76
C SER A 120 -2.22 9.32 -16.54
N GLY A 121 -2.44 10.44 -15.87
CA GLY A 121 -3.28 10.55 -14.68
C GLY A 121 -4.43 11.53 -14.86
N ASP A 122 -5.32 11.55 -13.87
CA ASP A 122 -6.35 12.58 -13.73
C ASP A 122 -5.73 13.91 -13.25
N SER A 123 -6.51 15.00 -13.30
CA SER A 123 -6.09 16.28 -12.70
C SER A 123 -5.98 16.15 -11.18
N ASP A 124 -5.25 17.06 -10.55
CA ASP A 124 -5.09 17.05 -9.08
C ASP A 124 -6.42 17.22 -8.35
N GLU A 125 -7.38 17.96 -8.91
CA GLU A 125 -8.73 18.12 -8.34
C GLU A 125 -9.50 16.80 -8.36
N LYS A 126 -9.47 16.08 -9.50
CA LYS A 126 -10.11 14.77 -9.64
C LYS A 126 -9.46 13.73 -8.72
N ARG A 127 -8.12 13.74 -8.62
CA ARG A 127 -7.37 12.88 -7.71
C ARG A 127 -7.75 13.14 -6.25
N ARG A 128 -7.84 14.40 -5.83
CA ARG A 128 -8.28 14.77 -4.48
C ARG A 128 -9.71 14.27 -4.20
N ALA A 129 -10.64 14.50 -5.13
CA ALA A 129 -12.00 14.00 -5.00
C ALA A 129 -12.07 12.45 -4.90
N ALA A 130 -11.21 11.74 -5.64
CA ALA A 130 -11.12 10.28 -5.55
C ALA A 130 -10.62 9.82 -4.16
N ILE A 131 -9.72 10.58 -3.53
CA ILE A 131 -9.27 10.30 -2.16
C ILE A 131 -10.40 10.52 -1.15
N ASP A 132 -11.21 11.57 -1.28
CA ASP A 132 -12.37 11.79 -0.39
C ASP A 132 -13.38 10.64 -0.47
N VAL A 133 -13.62 10.13 -1.68
CA VAL A 133 -14.44 8.93 -1.90
C VAL A 133 -13.78 7.69 -1.29
N GLY A 134 -12.45 7.54 -1.45
CA GLY A 134 -11.67 6.46 -0.87
C GLY A 134 -11.70 6.44 0.66
N ILE A 135 -11.54 7.59 1.31
CA ILE A 135 -11.68 7.76 2.77
C ILE A 135 -13.09 7.34 3.19
N SER A 136 -14.12 7.81 2.48
CA SER A 136 -15.50 7.42 2.76
C SER A 136 -15.71 5.91 2.64
N ARG A 137 -15.09 5.26 1.65
CA ARG A 137 -15.11 3.79 1.48
C ARG A 137 -14.41 3.08 2.64
N LEU A 138 -13.24 3.54 3.08
CA LEU A 138 -12.55 2.96 4.24
C LEU A 138 -13.44 3.01 5.49
N LEU A 139 -14.09 4.15 5.73
CA LEU A 139 -14.96 4.35 6.90
C LEU A 139 -16.23 3.48 6.88
N GLN A 140 -16.69 3.01 5.70
CA GLN A 140 -17.77 2.03 5.62
C GLN A 140 -17.39 0.66 6.18
N MET A 141 -16.09 0.37 6.29
CA MET A 141 -15.54 -0.87 6.86
C MET A 141 -15.12 -0.69 8.33
N GLN A 142 -15.33 0.51 8.91
CA GLN A 142 -15.10 0.76 10.33
C GLN A 142 -16.23 0.12 11.15
N LEU A 143 -15.85 -0.67 12.14
CA LEU A 143 -16.73 -1.32 13.11
C LEU A 143 -17.22 -0.30 14.15
N GLU A 144 -18.33 -0.63 14.83
CA GLU A 144 -18.88 0.22 15.89
C GLU A 144 -17.89 0.48 17.04
N ASN A 145 -17.04 -0.51 17.32
CA ASN A 145 -15.99 -0.49 18.35
C ASN A 145 -14.75 0.35 17.96
N GLY A 146 -14.70 0.89 16.74
CA GLY A 146 -13.62 1.72 16.21
C GLY A 146 -12.57 0.99 15.37
N GLY A 147 -12.53 -0.35 15.42
CA GLY A 147 -11.69 -1.17 14.56
C GLY A 147 -12.17 -1.21 13.12
N PHE A 148 -11.45 -1.94 12.27
CA PHE A 148 -11.85 -2.16 10.88
C PHE A 148 -11.90 -3.65 10.56
N ALA A 149 -12.78 -4.02 9.65
CA ALA A 149 -12.90 -5.37 9.10
C ALA A 149 -12.51 -5.39 7.61
N LEU A 150 -12.20 -6.57 7.09
CA LEU A 150 -11.61 -6.71 5.75
C LEU A 150 -12.54 -6.29 4.60
N TRP A 151 -13.84 -6.59 4.68
CA TRP A 151 -14.77 -6.44 3.56
C TRP A 151 -15.94 -5.49 3.83
N ASP A 152 -16.47 -5.57 5.05
CA ASP A 152 -17.62 -4.81 5.52
C ASP A 152 -17.62 -4.74 7.04
N LYS A 153 -18.43 -3.85 7.60
CA LYS A 153 -18.52 -3.56 9.05
C LYS A 153 -19.16 -4.67 9.91
N GLU A 154 -19.66 -5.75 9.32
CA GLU A 154 -20.25 -6.90 10.02
C GLU A 154 -19.24 -8.05 10.15
N GLY A 155 -18.13 -7.95 9.43
CA GLY A 155 -17.02 -8.91 9.47
C GLY A 155 -16.22 -8.89 10.77
N PRO A 156 -15.32 -9.89 10.94
CA PRO A 156 -14.38 -9.89 12.04
C PRO A 156 -13.40 -8.73 11.94
N GLU A 157 -13.00 -8.23 13.10
CA GLU A 157 -11.98 -7.19 13.18
C GLU A 157 -10.61 -7.69 12.73
N GLU A 158 -9.95 -6.89 11.91
CA GLU A 158 -8.59 -7.11 11.43
C GLU A 158 -7.65 -6.15 12.16
N TYR A 159 -6.94 -6.65 13.18
CA TYR A 159 -6.17 -5.80 14.10
C TYR A 159 -5.01 -5.07 13.41
N TRP A 160 -4.22 -5.78 12.60
CA TRP A 160 -3.12 -5.18 11.84
C TRP A 160 -3.64 -4.21 10.77
N LEU A 161 -4.71 -4.57 10.05
CA LEU A 161 -5.31 -3.66 9.06
C LEU A 161 -6.02 -2.46 9.70
N THR A 162 -6.47 -2.56 10.94
CA THR A 162 -6.97 -1.39 11.70
C THR A 162 -5.85 -0.38 11.90
N ALA A 163 -4.63 -0.83 12.27
CA ALA A 163 -3.47 0.04 12.35
C ALA A 163 -3.09 0.61 10.98
N TYR A 164 -3.11 -0.20 9.92
CA TYR A 164 -2.84 0.24 8.54
C TYR A 164 -3.83 1.30 8.03
N ALA A 165 -5.13 1.08 8.20
CA ALA A 165 -6.17 2.04 7.82
C ALA A 165 -6.05 3.33 8.63
N MET A 166 -5.76 3.23 9.94
CA MET A 166 -5.53 4.40 10.78
C MET A 166 -4.28 5.17 10.37
N ASP A 167 -3.19 4.51 9.99
CA ASP A 167 -1.98 5.15 9.47
C ASP A 167 -2.30 5.98 8.22
N PHE A 168 -3.02 5.37 7.27
CA PHE A 168 -3.49 6.08 6.07
C PHE A 168 -4.37 7.30 6.41
N LEU A 169 -5.37 7.13 7.29
CA LEU A 169 -6.29 8.21 7.65
C LEU A 169 -5.58 9.37 8.39
N VAL A 170 -4.61 9.06 9.25
CA VAL A 170 -3.79 10.08 9.93
C VAL A 170 -2.94 10.84 8.91
N ARG A 171 -2.22 10.12 8.03
CA ARG A 171 -1.41 10.71 6.95
C ARG A 171 -2.27 11.53 5.98
N ALA A 172 -3.49 11.10 5.69
CA ALA A 172 -4.44 11.87 4.89
C ALA A 172 -4.80 13.20 5.58
N GLY A 173 -5.05 13.19 6.88
CA GLY A 173 -5.23 14.43 7.66
C GLY A 173 -4.02 15.37 7.57
N GLU A 174 -2.79 14.83 7.66
CA GLU A 174 -1.54 15.59 7.51
C GLU A 174 -1.39 16.25 6.14
N GLN A 175 -1.94 15.64 5.08
CA GLN A 175 -1.98 16.18 3.72
C GLN A 175 -3.18 17.11 3.45
N GLY A 176 -3.98 17.43 4.47
CA GLY A 176 -5.10 18.37 4.41
C GLY A 176 -6.42 17.77 3.92
N TYR A 177 -6.59 16.45 3.92
CA TYR A 177 -7.89 15.82 3.64
C TYR A 177 -8.76 15.81 4.90
N SER A 178 -10.08 15.94 4.72
CA SER A 178 -11.02 15.94 5.83
C SER A 178 -11.36 14.50 6.23
N VAL A 179 -11.00 14.12 7.45
CA VAL A 179 -11.40 12.84 8.06
C VAL A 179 -12.28 13.13 9.27
N PRO A 180 -13.46 12.48 9.40
CA PRO A 180 -14.34 12.68 10.56
C PRO A 180 -13.62 12.43 11.89
N VAL A 181 -13.60 13.44 12.77
CA VAL A 181 -12.91 13.40 14.07
C VAL A 181 -13.36 12.21 14.92
N ASN A 182 -14.66 11.88 14.91
CA ASN A 182 -15.20 10.74 15.64
C ASN A 182 -14.59 9.40 15.16
N ALA A 183 -14.37 9.23 13.85
CA ALA A 183 -13.76 8.03 13.29
C ALA A 183 -12.30 7.88 13.75
N ILE A 184 -11.53 8.99 13.72
CA ILE A 184 -10.14 9.03 14.21
C ILE A 184 -10.07 8.76 15.71
N ASN A 185 -10.97 9.34 16.51
CA ASN A 185 -10.99 9.13 17.95
C ASN A 185 -11.29 7.67 18.31
N LYS A 186 -12.33 7.08 17.73
CA LYS A 186 -12.67 5.67 17.92
C LYS A 186 -11.54 4.73 17.48
N GLY A 187 -10.93 5.01 16.32
CA GLY A 187 -9.79 4.25 15.84
C GLY A 187 -8.59 4.33 16.80
N ASN A 188 -8.25 5.52 17.29
CA ASN A 188 -7.18 5.71 18.27
C ASN A 188 -7.48 5.01 19.62
N GLU A 189 -8.72 5.08 20.10
CA GLU A 189 -9.16 4.31 21.28
C GLU A 189 -9.00 2.81 21.06
N ARG A 190 -9.25 2.32 19.84
CA ARG A 190 -9.05 0.92 19.49
C ARG A 190 -7.58 0.54 19.44
N LEU A 191 -6.73 1.35 18.81
CA LEU A 191 -5.28 1.16 18.82
C LEU A 191 -4.70 1.17 20.25
N LEU A 192 -5.20 2.05 21.12
CA LEU A 192 -4.77 2.11 22.51
C LEU A 192 -5.13 0.83 23.26
N ARG A 193 -6.33 0.27 23.01
CA ARG A 193 -6.71 -1.06 23.53
C ARG A 193 -5.78 -2.17 23.04
N TYR A 194 -5.27 -2.10 21.81
CA TYR A 194 -4.28 -3.08 21.34
C TYR A 194 -2.98 -3.02 22.17
N LEU A 195 -2.53 -1.82 22.54
CA LEU A 195 -1.32 -1.66 23.35
C LEU A 195 -1.53 -2.21 24.78
N GLN A 196 -2.70 -1.98 25.37
CA GLN A 196 -2.99 -2.26 26.77
C GLN A 196 -3.52 -3.68 27.03
N GLU A 197 -4.30 -4.24 26.09
CA GLU A 197 -5.05 -5.47 26.29
C GLU A 197 -4.84 -6.47 25.12
N PRO A 198 -3.59 -6.91 24.83
CA PRO A 198 -3.32 -7.77 23.68
C PRO A 198 -4.01 -9.13 23.74
N GLY A 199 -4.40 -9.60 24.94
CA GLY A 199 -5.14 -10.84 25.13
C GLY A 199 -6.54 -10.84 24.49
N LEU A 200 -7.11 -9.65 24.23
CA LEU A 200 -8.41 -9.52 23.56
C LEU A 200 -8.32 -9.68 22.03
N MET A 201 -7.11 -9.71 21.47
CA MET A 201 -6.90 -9.95 20.04
C MET A 201 -7.05 -11.43 19.73
N THR A 202 -8.15 -11.77 19.06
CA THR A 202 -8.48 -13.11 18.58
C THR A 202 -7.92 -13.34 17.18
N VAL A 203 -6.64 -13.70 17.11
CA VAL A 203 -5.97 -13.99 15.84
C VAL A 203 -6.37 -15.39 15.36
N ARG A 204 -7.19 -15.46 14.30
CA ARG A 204 -7.89 -16.71 13.90
C ARG A 204 -7.06 -17.66 13.05
N TYR A 205 -6.19 -17.12 12.20
CA TYR A 205 -5.50 -17.88 11.15
C TYR A 205 -3.99 -17.84 11.29
N SER A 206 -3.47 -17.40 12.43
CA SER A 206 -2.03 -17.29 12.64
C SER A 206 -1.44 -18.55 13.25
N ASP A 207 -0.30 -18.96 12.72
CA ASP A 207 0.51 -20.06 13.26
C ASP A 207 1.35 -19.62 14.47
N ASP A 208 1.58 -18.31 14.64
CA ASP A 208 2.22 -17.72 15.83
C ASP A 208 1.41 -16.50 16.31
N ALA A 209 0.41 -16.78 17.17
CA ALA A 209 -0.46 -15.75 17.71
C ALA A 209 0.27 -14.70 18.56
N GLN A 210 1.42 -15.03 19.16
CA GLN A 210 2.21 -14.06 19.93
C GLN A 210 2.89 -13.07 18.97
N ALA A 211 3.50 -13.57 17.90
CA ALA A 211 4.11 -12.75 16.87
C ALA A 211 3.10 -11.85 16.16
N SER A 212 1.91 -12.37 15.82
CA SER A 212 0.84 -11.56 15.21
C SER A 212 0.38 -10.43 16.11
N ARG A 213 0.20 -10.70 17.40
CA ARG A 213 -0.16 -9.66 18.38
C ARG A 213 0.96 -8.63 18.50
N PHE A 214 2.22 -9.07 18.57
CA PHE A 214 3.36 -8.18 18.61
C PHE A 214 3.41 -7.25 17.39
N ALA A 215 3.21 -7.78 16.18
CA ALA A 215 3.17 -7.01 14.94
C ALA A 215 2.05 -5.97 14.94
N ALA A 216 0.83 -6.35 15.34
CA ALA A 216 -0.29 -5.41 15.44
C ALA A 216 -0.05 -4.33 16.51
N GLN A 217 0.50 -4.69 17.67
CA GLN A 217 0.85 -3.76 18.75
C GLN A 217 1.94 -2.77 18.32
N ALA A 218 3.01 -3.25 17.68
CA ALA A 218 4.10 -2.41 17.21
C ALA A 218 3.65 -1.39 16.15
N TYR A 219 2.80 -1.82 15.22
CA TYR A 219 2.27 -0.89 14.22
C TYR A 219 1.30 0.12 14.84
N ALA A 220 0.39 -0.32 15.72
CA ALA A 220 -0.49 0.57 16.47
C ALA A 220 0.30 1.59 17.31
N ALA A 221 1.41 1.16 17.91
CA ALA A 221 2.33 2.02 18.67
C ALA A 221 2.93 3.11 17.79
N LEU A 222 3.40 2.77 16.58
CA LEU A 222 3.92 3.76 15.63
C LEU A 222 2.86 4.80 15.25
N VAL A 223 1.65 4.36 14.90
CA VAL A 223 0.54 5.25 14.48
C VAL A 223 0.11 6.18 15.62
N LEU A 224 0.06 5.67 16.85
CA LEU A 224 -0.25 6.49 18.03
C LEU A 224 0.90 7.43 18.39
N ALA A 225 2.16 7.00 18.26
CA ALA A 225 3.33 7.82 18.57
C ALA A 225 3.46 9.01 17.60
N ARG A 226 3.15 8.82 16.31
CA ARG A 226 3.06 9.93 15.32
C ARG A 226 2.11 11.03 15.79
N GLN A 227 1.03 10.66 16.47
CA GLN A 227 0.05 11.59 17.03
C GLN A 227 0.35 12.03 18.47
N GLN A 228 1.50 11.63 19.05
CA GLN A 228 1.85 11.87 20.47
C GLN A 228 0.83 11.27 21.47
N LYS A 229 0.18 10.17 21.09
CA LYS A 229 -0.88 9.50 21.87
C LYS A 229 -0.46 8.14 22.44
N ALA A 230 0.76 7.69 22.20
CA ALA A 230 1.24 6.39 22.67
C ALA A 230 1.79 6.48 24.11
N PRO A 231 1.18 5.83 25.12
CA PRO A 231 1.70 5.89 26.49
C PRO A 231 3.03 5.15 26.60
N LEU A 232 4.06 5.82 27.14
CA LEU A 232 5.41 5.26 27.19
C LEU A 232 5.52 3.97 28.01
N GLY A 233 4.70 3.83 29.07
CA GLY A 233 4.60 2.59 29.85
C GLY A 233 4.15 1.38 29.01
N ALA A 234 3.18 1.59 28.12
CA ALA A 234 2.70 0.53 27.22
C ALA A 234 3.78 0.16 26.18
N LEU A 235 4.49 1.15 25.62
CA LEU A 235 5.59 0.90 24.68
C LEU A 235 6.72 0.07 25.32
N ARG A 236 7.08 0.39 26.57
CA ARG A 236 8.07 -0.38 27.35
C ARG A 236 7.63 -1.81 27.63
N GLU A 237 6.34 -2.03 27.88
CA GLU A 237 5.77 -3.36 28.10
C GLU A 237 5.64 -4.19 26.82
N ILE A 238 5.52 -3.55 25.65
CA ILE A 238 5.65 -4.26 24.37
C ILE A 238 7.13 -4.62 24.16
N TRP A 239 8.05 -3.70 24.44
CA TRP A 239 9.50 -3.92 24.30
C TRP A 239 10.04 -5.05 25.19
N SER A 240 9.47 -5.27 26.37
CA SER A 240 9.87 -6.39 27.25
C SER A 240 9.64 -7.77 26.61
N ARG A 241 8.82 -7.85 25.55
CA ARG A 241 8.45 -9.07 24.80
C ARG A 241 8.96 -9.06 23.36
N HIS A 242 10.04 -8.32 23.07
CA HIS A 242 10.58 -8.17 21.71
C HIS A 242 11.06 -9.49 21.07
N ASP A 243 11.31 -10.52 21.88
CA ASP A 243 11.62 -11.89 21.46
C ASP A 243 10.44 -12.60 20.75
N GLN A 244 9.22 -12.06 20.88
CA GLN A 244 8.04 -12.51 20.14
C GLN A 244 8.04 -12.05 18.69
N ALA A 245 8.91 -11.09 18.31
CA ALA A 245 9.00 -10.64 16.93
C ALA A 245 9.53 -11.75 16.01
N ARG A 246 8.86 -11.92 14.86
CA ARG A 246 9.28 -12.83 13.77
C ARG A 246 9.73 -12.08 12.52
N SER A 247 9.83 -10.76 12.62
CA SER A 247 10.35 -9.86 11.60
C SER A 247 10.99 -8.64 12.25
N GLY A 248 11.98 -8.05 11.59
CA GLY A 248 12.57 -6.77 11.96
C GLY A 248 11.62 -5.58 11.85
N LEU A 249 10.58 -5.61 11.01
CA LEU A 249 9.71 -4.45 10.80
C LEU A 249 8.94 -4.04 12.07
N PRO A 250 8.24 -4.93 12.80
CA PRO A 250 7.62 -4.58 14.08
C PRO A 250 8.60 -3.98 15.09
N LEU A 251 9.83 -4.49 15.14
CA LEU A 251 10.87 -3.96 16.04
C LEU A 251 11.27 -2.53 15.65
N LEU A 252 11.39 -2.25 14.35
CA LEU A 252 11.67 -0.90 13.85
C LEU A 252 10.53 0.06 14.18
N GLN A 253 9.28 -0.33 13.93
CA GLN A 253 8.09 0.46 14.23
C GLN A 253 8.02 0.81 15.72
N LEU A 254 8.26 -0.16 16.59
CA LEU A 254 8.31 0.04 18.04
C LEU A 254 9.49 0.91 18.46
N GLY A 255 10.66 0.74 17.84
CA GLY A 255 11.84 1.55 18.12
C GLY A 255 11.64 3.03 17.78
N ILE A 256 11.03 3.31 16.63
CA ILE A 256 10.62 4.66 16.23
C ILE A 256 9.59 5.20 17.22
N ALA A 257 8.57 4.41 17.60
CA ALA A 257 7.57 4.84 18.57
C ALA A 257 8.18 5.21 19.94
N LEU A 258 9.08 4.37 20.47
CA LEU A 258 9.79 4.61 21.73
C LEU A 258 10.61 5.91 21.66
N LYS A 259 11.36 6.10 20.58
CA LYS A 259 12.18 7.30 20.37
C LYS A 259 11.33 8.57 20.26
N THR A 260 10.23 8.50 19.49
CA THR A 260 9.26 9.61 19.31
C THR A 260 8.57 10.00 20.62
N MET A 261 8.35 9.05 21.52
CA MET A 261 7.77 9.30 22.85
C MET A 261 8.82 9.59 23.95
N GLY A 262 10.11 9.68 23.60
CA GLY A 262 11.19 10.13 24.49
C GLY A 262 12.04 9.05 25.17
N ASP A 263 11.87 7.76 24.85
CA ASP A 263 12.74 6.67 25.32
C ASP A 263 13.74 6.27 24.23
N ALA A 264 14.69 7.19 23.95
CA ALA A 264 15.71 6.98 22.95
C ALA A 264 16.60 5.74 23.19
N PRO A 265 17.04 5.40 24.43
CA PRO A 265 17.87 4.23 24.66
C PRO A 265 17.21 2.91 24.19
N ARG A 266 15.96 2.66 24.58
CA ARG A 266 15.22 1.47 24.10
C ARG A 266 14.87 1.57 22.63
N GLY A 267 14.58 2.78 22.15
CA GLY A 267 14.34 3.03 20.72
C GLY A 267 15.53 2.60 19.86
N ASP A 268 16.74 2.99 20.25
CA ASP A 268 17.98 2.66 19.53
C ASP A 268 18.32 1.17 19.63
N GLU A 269 18.08 0.53 20.79
CA GLU A 269 18.20 -0.94 20.95
C GLU A 269 17.24 -1.70 20.03
N ALA A 270 15.97 -1.28 19.97
CA ALA A 270 14.95 -1.86 19.12
C ALA A 270 15.30 -1.73 17.63
N MET A 271 15.80 -0.58 17.20
CA MET A 271 16.25 -0.37 15.83
C MET A 271 17.47 -1.22 15.48
N LYS A 272 18.44 -1.35 16.39
CA LYS A 272 19.59 -2.22 16.18
C LYS A 272 19.15 -3.68 16.01
N LEU A 273 18.21 -4.14 16.83
CA LEU A 273 17.66 -5.48 16.73
C LEU A 273 16.85 -5.66 15.43
N ALA A 274 16.07 -4.65 15.03
CA ALA A 274 15.26 -4.67 13.81
C ALA A 274 16.08 -4.93 12.54
N VAL A 275 17.30 -4.38 12.47
CA VAL A 275 18.21 -4.60 11.33
C VAL A 275 18.80 -6.01 11.35
N ALA A 276 19.02 -6.58 12.53
CA ALA A 276 19.60 -7.92 12.69
C ALA A 276 18.59 -9.06 12.57
N THR A 277 17.29 -8.78 12.70
CA THR A 277 16.23 -9.78 12.68
C THR A 277 15.62 -9.94 11.28
N PRO A 278 15.95 -11.01 10.53
CA PRO A 278 15.27 -11.31 9.27
C PRO A 278 13.82 -11.73 9.53
N ARG A 279 12.99 -11.66 8.48
CA ARG A 279 11.64 -12.20 8.52
C ARG A 279 11.68 -13.73 8.50
N GLN A 280 10.93 -14.36 9.40
CA GLN A 280 10.82 -15.81 9.51
C GLN A 280 9.51 -16.29 8.87
N ASP A 281 9.51 -16.43 7.54
CA ASP A 281 8.32 -16.87 6.78
C ASP A 281 8.23 -18.38 6.60
N GLU A 282 9.29 -19.13 6.92
CA GLU A 282 9.38 -20.56 6.61
C GLU A 282 8.33 -21.44 7.34
N ASN A 283 7.62 -20.91 8.35
CA ASN A 283 6.81 -21.73 9.26
C ASN A 283 5.37 -21.25 9.49
N GLY A 284 4.82 -20.33 8.70
CA GLY A 284 3.38 -20.05 8.79
C GLY A 284 2.91 -18.63 8.46
N TRP A 285 1.61 -18.43 8.54
CA TRP A 285 0.95 -17.14 8.32
C TRP A 285 0.96 -16.31 9.61
N LEU A 286 1.53 -15.10 9.54
CA LEU A 286 1.56 -14.16 10.68
C LEU A 286 0.35 -13.22 10.75
N GLY A 287 -0.55 -13.22 9.76
CA GLY A 287 -1.71 -12.32 9.74
C GLY A 287 -1.38 -10.84 9.59
N ASP A 288 -0.14 -10.50 9.23
CA ASP A 288 0.33 -9.13 9.03
C ASP A 288 0.34 -8.72 7.56
N TYR A 289 -0.10 -9.57 6.63
CA TYR A 289 -0.05 -9.32 5.18
C TYR A 289 1.38 -9.04 4.67
N GLY A 290 2.37 -9.70 5.26
CA GLY A 290 3.78 -9.47 5.01
C GLY A 290 4.50 -10.49 4.14
N SER A 291 5.66 -10.06 3.68
CA SER A 291 6.70 -10.84 3.01
C SER A 291 8.05 -10.17 3.31
N PRO A 292 9.20 -10.82 2.99
CA PRO A 292 10.50 -10.22 3.24
C PRO A 292 10.67 -8.92 2.43
N LEU A 293 10.23 -8.96 1.16
CA LEU A 293 10.20 -7.80 0.25
C LEU A 293 9.36 -6.65 0.82
N ARG A 294 8.16 -6.94 1.35
CA ARG A 294 7.28 -5.94 1.95
C ARG A 294 7.93 -5.31 3.18
N ASP A 295 8.52 -6.13 4.04
CA ASP A 295 9.12 -5.68 5.28
C ASP A 295 10.37 -4.84 5.04
N ASP A 296 11.22 -5.23 4.11
CA ASP A 296 12.42 -4.46 3.74
C ASP A 296 12.06 -3.11 3.11
N ALA A 297 11.04 -3.06 2.25
CA ALA A 297 10.57 -1.84 1.64
C ALA A 297 9.97 -0.87 2.67
N LEU A 298 9.12 -1.36 3.58
CA LEU A 298 8.61 -0.52 4.68
C LEU A 298 9.70 -0.10 5.67
N LYS A 299 10.71 -0.95 5.93
CA LYS A 299 11.86 -0.55 6.76
C LYS A 299 12.61 0.60 6.10
N LEU A 300 12.89 0.53 4.79
CA LEU A 300 13.55 1.61 4.05
C LEU A 300 12.75 2.91 4.15
N ALA A 301 11.44 2.87 3.85
CA ALA A 301 10.56 4.03 3.93
C ALA A 301 10.55 4.67 5.34
N LEU A 302 10.44 3.85 6.39
CA LEU A 302 10.43 4.35 7.77
C LEU A 302 11.78 4.93 8.20
N LEU A 303 12.89 4.35 7.77
CA LEU A 303 14.23 4.86 8.07
C LEU A 303 14.49 6.19 7.36
N GLU A 304 14.08 6.33 6.09
CA GLU A 304 14.17 7.58 5.33
C GLU A 304 13.31 8.67 5.98
N GLU A 305 12.03 8.38 6.22
CA GLU A 305 11.05 9.33 6.77
C GLU A 305 11.50 9.92 8.11
N ASN A 306 12.18 9.11 8.92
CA ASN A 306 12.67 9.50 10.24
C ASN A 306 14.16 9.92 10.26
N LYS A 307 14.85 9.88 9.11
CA LYS A 307 16.28 10.22 8.94
C LYS A 307 17.21 9.37 9.83
N LEU A 308 16.99 8.06 9.85
CA LEU A 308 17.67 7.10 10.72
C LEU A 308 18.52 6.11 9.92
N LEU A 309 19.71 5.77 10.44
CA LEU A 309 20.56 4.68 9.92
C LEU A 309 20.85 4.73 8.40
N PRO A 310 21.47 5.80 7.87
CA PRO A 310 21.68 5.98 6.43
C PRO A 310 22.46 4.83 5.76
N GLU A 311 23.40 4.20 6.47
CA GLU A 311 24.15 3.05 5.93
C GLU A 311 23.28 1.81 5.71
N VAL A 312 22.30 1.59 6.60
CA VAL A 312 21.32 0.51 6.46
C VAL A 312 20.38 0.79 5.29
N GLN A 313 19.99 2.05 5.08
CA GLN A 313 19.15 2.46 3.94
C GLN A 313 19.81 2.12 2.60
N ASN A 314 21.11 2.41 2.44
CA ASN A 314 21.84 2.08 1.21
C ASN A 314 21.87 0.57 0.93
N THR A 315 22.01 -0.23 1.99
CA THR A 315 22.01 -1.70 1.89
C THR A 315 20.62 -2.20 1.50
N LEU A 316 19.57 -1.76 2.20
CA LEU A 316 18.19 -2.13 1.90
C LEU A 316 17.79 -1.73 0.47
N LEU A 317 18.14 -0.52 0.02
CA LEU A 317 17.84 -0.08 -1.34
C LEU A 317 18.47 -0.97 -2.40
N SER A 318 19.71 -1.43 -2.17
CA SER A 318 20.40 -2.33 -3.09
C SER A 318 19.71 -3.70 -3.15
N THR A 319 19.43 -4.30 -1.99
CA THR A 319 18.70 -5.57 -1.88
C THR A 319 17.30 -5.48 -2.51
N LEU A 320 16.53 -4.44 -2.19
CA LEU A 320 15.18 -4.25 -2.70
C LEU A 320 15.15 -4.07 -4.21
N SER A 321 16.13 -3.35 -4.77
CA SER A 321 16.25 -3.19 -6.20
C SER A 321 16.41 -4.56 -6.87
N GLU A 322 17.32 -5.40 -6.38
CA GLU A 322 17.55 -6.75 -6.91
C GLU A 322 16.32 -7.66 -6.76
N GLU A 323 15.69 -7.69 -5.58
CA GLU A 323 14.53 -8.53 -5.31
C GLU A 323 13.29 -8.12 -6.10
N ALA A 324 12.97 -6.82 -6.14
CA ALA A 324 11.75 -6.32 -6.78
C ALA A 324 11.74 -6.53 -8.30
N TYR A 325 12.92 -6.50 -8.96
CA TYR A 325 13.00 -6.75 -10.40
C TYR A 325 12.64 -8.17 -10.79
N GLY A 326 13.00 -9.16 -9.97
CA GLY A 326 12.76 -10.58 -10.24
C GLY A 326 11.30 -11.01 -10.06
N GLN A 327 10.50 -10.23 -9.33
CA GLN A 327 9.14 -10.64 -8.98
C GLN A 327 8.15 -10.42 -10.14
N ARG A 328 7.54 -11.54 -10.57
CA ARG A 328 6.46 -11.53 -11.57
C ARG A 328 5.13 -11.04 -10.99
N TRP A 329 4.81 -11.47 -9.77
CA TRP A 329 3.59 -11.12 -9.07
C TRP A 329 3.95 -10.43 -7.76
N LEU A 330 3.29 -9.31 -7.49
CA LEU A 330 3.38 -8.58 -6.23
C LEU A 330 1.98 -8.48 -5.65
N SER A 331 1.87 -8.63 -4.33
CA SER A 331 0.66 -8.30 -3.60
C SER A 331 0.46 -6.78 -3.54
N THR A 332 -0.77 -6.33 -3.29
CA THR A 332 -1.08 -4.90 -3.07
C THR A 332 -0.26 -4.29 -1.94
N GLN A 333 0.04 -5.06 -0.89
CA GLN A 333 0.93 -4.67 0.20
C GLN A 333 2.38 -4.48 -0.26
N GLU A 334 2.96 -5.43 -0.99
CA GLU A 334 4.32 -5.30 -1.51
C GLU A 334 4.43 -4.14 -2.50
N THR A 335 3.46 -4.01 -3.41
CA THR A 335 3.43 -2.91 -4.38
C THR A 335 3.34 -1.56 -3.68
N ASN A 336 2.54 -1.42 -2.62
CA ASN A 336 2.47 -0.17 -1.87
C ASN A 336 3.74 0.09 -1.04
N ALA A 337 4.30 -0.94 -0.40
CA ALA A 337 5.55 -0.80 0.34
C ALA A 337 6.70 -0.34 -0.58
N LEU A 338 6.82 -0.92 -1.77
CA LEU A 338 7.79 -0.54 -2.80
C LEU A 338 7.52 0.84 -3.42
N PHE A 339 6.27 1.32 -3.37
CA PHE A 339 5.94 2.69 -3.77
C PHE A 339 6.39 3.72 -2.72
N LEU A 340 6.30 3.38 -1.43
CA LEU A 340 6.69 4.27 -0.33
C LEU A 340 8.20 4.30 -0.08
N ALA A 341 8.91 3.23 -0.44
CA ALA A 341 10.37 3.09 -0.32
C ALA A 341 11.15 3.95 -1.34
#